data_AF-A0A150HZH9-F1
#
_entry.id   AF-A0A150HZH9-F1
#
_cell.length_a   1.000
_cell.length_b   1.000
_cell.length_c   1.000
_cell.angle_alpha   90.00
_cell.angle_beta   90.00
_cell.angle_gamma   90.00
#
_symmetry.space_group_name_H-M   'P 1'
#
loop_
_entity.id
_entity.type
_entity.pdbx_description
1 polymer ?
#
loop_
_entity_poly.entity_id
_entity_poly.type
_entity_poly.pdbx_seq_one_letter_code
_entity_poly.pdbx_strand_id
1 'polypeptide(L)'
;MLGFFEDLKNIGIRDIIVTDDIFLVCVFLIIPFDVFLLLFTYIYNKIYIKKNKRDFLVFFFGEKGGEDFSRVGGDLVVVAYWFLIYYSNYKTFSAKLHFPSINDEKNKPIPIIPNTYRENVKLFEEKHKNWLLINLSSLYLGFVLGSIFLVYGFFFMD
;
A
#
# COMPACT_ATOMS: atom_id res chain seq x y z
N MET A 1 7.87 -7.39 24.65
CA MET A 1 8.02 -6.11 23.93
C MET A 1 9.23 -5.31 24.42
N LEU A 2 9.51 -5.24 25.72
CA LEU A 2 10.73 -4.61 26.27
C LEU A 2 12.04 -5.32 25.87
N GLY A 3 12.08 -6.66 25.89
CA GLY A 3 13.28 -7.42 25.51
C GLY A 3 13.74 -7.21 24.06
N PHE A 4 12.82 -7.04 23.11
CA PHE A 4 13.16 -6.78 21.70
C PHE A 4 13.87 -5.43 21.51
N PHE A 5 13.50 -4.41 22.30
CA PHE A 5 14.17 -3.11 22.28
C PHE A 5 15.49 -3.11 23.07
N GLU A 6 15.62 -3.95 24.10
CA GLU A 6 16.88 -4.14 24.83
C GLU A 6 17.93 -4.89 24.01
N ASP A 7 17.53 -5.90 23.24
CA ASP A 7 18.41 -6.61 22.31
C ASP A 7 18.85 -5.68 21.15
N LEU A 8 17.95 -4.85 20.61
CA LEU A 8 18.30 -3.81 19.64
C LEU A 8 19.28 -2.75 20.19
N LYS A 9 19.20 -2.45 21.50
CA LYS A 9 20.06 -1.45 22.17
C LYS A 9 21.49 -1.95 22.36
N ASN A 10 21.69 -3.26 22.52
CA ASN A 10 23.00 -3.86 22.75
C ASN A 10 23.70 -4.37 21.49
N ILE A 11 22.99 -4.61 20.39
CA ILE A 11 23.57 -5.27 19.19
C ILE A 11 24.06 -4.28 18.11
N GLY A 12 23.77 -2.98 18.15
CA GLY A 12 24.33 -2.08 17.12
C GLY A 12 24.14 -0.57 17.25
N ILE A 13 23.18 -0.07 18.04
CA ILE A 13 22.90 1.39 18.14
C ILE A 13 24.13 2.19 18.58
N ARG A 14 24.95 1.64 19.50
CA ARG A 14 26.14 2.33 20.00
C ARG A 14 27.25 2.42 18.95
N ASP A 15 27.41 1.40 18.11
CA ASP A 15 28.42 1.37 17.06
C ASP A 15 28.03 2.26 15.87
N ILE A 16 26.73 2.37 15.56
CA ILE A 16 26.21 3.26 14.49
C ILE A 16 26.38 4.74 14.84
N ILE A 17 26.26 5.12 16.13
CA ILE A 17 26.44 6.51 16.57
C ILE A 17 27.90 6.97 16.48
N VAL A 18 28.85 6.01 16.51
CA VAL A 18 30.30 6.27 16.53
C VAL A 18 30.97 5.91 15.19
N THR A 19 30.21 5.40 14.21
CA THR A 19 30.74 4.98 12.91
C THR A 19 30.85 6.15 11.94
N ASP A 20 31.92 6.16 11.14
CA ASP A 20 32.06 7.07 9.98
C ASP A 20 31.36 6.52 8.72
N ASP A 21 30.78 5.32 8.79
CA ASP A 21 30.07 4.69 7.68
C ASP A 21 28.68 5.32 7.46
N ILE A 22 28.65 6.30 6.56
CA ILE A 22 27.43 6.94 6.07
C ILE A 22 26.40 5.93 5.55
N PHE A 23 26.82 4.81 4.94
CA PHE A 23 25.87 3.83 4.41
C PHE A 23 25.13 3.10 5.52
N LEU A 24 25.84 2.70 6.58
CA LEU A 24 25.24 2.10 7.76
C LEU A 24 24.21 3.06 8.40
N VAL A 25 24.58 4.34 8.56
CA VAL A 25 23.67 5.37 9.09
C VAL A 25 22.43 5.53 8.20
N CYS A 26 22.60 5.61 6.88
CA CYS A 26 21.48 5.73 5.94
C CYS A 26 20.54 4.51 6.00
N VAL A 27 21.07 3.30 6.09
CA VAL A 27 20.27 2.07 6.19
C VAL A 27 19.48 2.03 7.51
N PHE A 28 20.07 2.48 8.62
CA PHE A 28 19.36 2.56 9.89
C PHE A 28 18.23 3.60 9.88
N LEU A 29 18.39 4.70 9.15
CA LEU A 29 17.35 5.73 8.99
C LEU A 29 16.16 5.27 8.13
N ILE A 30 16.30 4.18 7.37
CA ILE A 30 15.19 3.59 6.60
C ILE A 30 14.04 3.20 7.52
N ILE A 31 14.33 2.54 8.66
CA ILE A 31 13.29 2.04 9.57
C ILE A 31 12.35 3.17 10.06
N PRO A 32 12.85 4.25 10.72
CA PRO A 32 11.96 5.33 11.14
C PRO A 32 11.32 6.04 9.96
N PHE A 33 12.02 6.19 8.83
CA PHE A 33 11.44 6.80 7.62
C PHE A 33 10.25 6.00 7.09
N ASP A 34 10.37 4.68 6.97
CA ASP A 34 9.28 3.82 6.49
C ASP A 34 8.08 3.84 7.44
N VAL A 35 8.31 3.90 8.76
CA VAL A 35 7.24 4.10 9.74
C VAL A 35 6.52 5.44 9.51
N PHE A 36 7.27 6.53 9.30
CA PHE A 36 6.68 7.83 8.96
C PHE A 36 5.93 7.81 7.64
N LEU A 37 6.47 7.13 6.62
CA LEU A 37 5.85 6.96 5.32
C LEU A 37 4.51 6.22 5.45
N LEU A 38 4.47 5.11 6.18
CA LEU A 38 3.26 4.34 6.44
C LEU A 38 2.19 5.18 7.17
N LEU A 39 2.59 5.93 8.20
CA LEU A 39 1.68 6.81 8.94
C LEU A 39 1.14 7.93 8.06
N PHE A 40 2.01 8.59 7.29
CA PHE A 40 1.62 9.63 6.35
C PHE A 40 0.61 9.10 5.34
N THR A 41 0.91 7.97 4.70
CA THR A 41 0.04 7.37 3.68
C THR A 41 -1.29 6.90 4.27
N TYR A 42 -1.29 6.34 5.48
CA TYR A 42 -2.52 5.97 6.19
C TYR A 42 -3.41 7.19 6.48
N ILE A 43 -2.84 8.27 7.04
CA ILE A 43 -3.57 9.50 7.34
C ILE A 43 -4.11 10.14 6.05
N TYR A 44 -3.26 10.23 5.01
CA TYR A 44 -3.63 10.72 3.69
C TYR A 44 -4.83 9.95 3.13
N ASN A 45 -4.77 8.61 3.14
CA ASN A 45 -5.85 7.75 2.65
C ASN A 45 -7.13 7.95 3.43
N LYS A 46 -7.05 7.99 4.76
CA LYS A 46 -8.21 8.20 5.62
C LYS A 46 -8.93 9.51 5.30
N ILE A 47 -8.18 10.59 5.09
CA ILE A 47 -8.75 11.90 4.74
C ILE A 47 -9.32 11.88 3.32
N TYR A 48 -8.57 11.38 2.35
CA TYR A 48 -8.97 11.40 0.94
C TYR A 48 -10.20 10.53 0.68
N ILE A 49 -10.21 9.30 1.19
CA ILE A 49 -11.33 8.37 1.03
C ILE A 49 -12.57 8.91 1.75
N LYS A 50 -12.43 9.52 2.92
CA LYS A 50 -13.58 10.16 3.60
C LYS A 50 -14.21 11.26 2.74
N LYS A 51 -13.40 12.08 2.07
CA LYS A 51 -13.90 13.15 1.18
C LYS A 51 -14.56 12.59 -0.09
N ASN A 52 -14.08 11.46 -0.60
CA ASN A 52 -14.57 10.84 -1.84
C ASN A 52 -15.35 9.54 -1.59
N LYS A 53 -15.98 9.40 -0.42
CA LYS A 53 -16.53 8.12 0.06
C LYS A 53 -17.45 7.43 -0.94
N ARG A 54 -18.35 8.19 -1.57
CA ARG A 54 -19.30 7.67 -2.55
C ARG A 54 -18.59 7.08 -3.77
N ASP A 55 -17.57 7.75 -4.28
CA ASP A 55 -16.83 7.29 -5.46
C ASP A 55 -16.17 5.94 -5.21
N PHE A 56 -15.53 5.78 -4.05
CA PHE A 56 -14.90 4.52 -3.65
C PHE A 56 -15.94 3.41 -3.42
N LEU A 57 -17.08 3.72 -2.79
CA LEU A 57 -18.15 2.73 -2.60
C LEU A 57 -18.72 2.23 -3.92
N VAL A 58 -19.08 3.16 -4.81
CA VAL A 58 -19.63 2.81 -6.12
C VAL A 58 -18.58 2.06 -6.94
N PHE A 59 -17.32 2.48 -6.88
CA PHE A 59 -16.23 1.80 -7.59
C PHE A 59 -16.01 0.35 -7.12
N PHE A 60 -15.98 0.11 -5.81
CA PHE A 60 -15.72 -1.24 -5.28
C PHE A 60 -16.95 -2.14 -5.30
N PHE A 61 -18.14 -1.62 -5.04
CA PHE A 61 -19.33 -2.41 -4.76
C PHE A 61 -20.55 -2.08 -5.63
N GLY A 62 -20.49 -1.03 -6.45
CA GLY A 62 -21.64 -0.50 -7.18
C GLY A 62 -22.62 0.25 -6.26
N GLU A 63 -23.67 0.84 -6.83
CA GLU A 63 -24.63 1.65 -6.07
C GLU A 63 -25.30 0.85 -4.94
N LYS A 64 -25.85 -0.34 -5.25
CA LYS A 64 -26.53 -1.19 -4.25
C LYS A 64 -25.56 -1.82 -3.25
N GLY A 65 -24.42 -2.33 -3.71
CA GLY A 65 -23.44 -2.98 -2.82
C GLY A 65 -22.73 -1.99 -1.89
N GLY A 66 -22.59 -0.72 -2.30
CA GLY A 66 -22.01 0.33 -1.47
C GLY A 66 -22.87 0.70 -0.26
N GLU A 67 -24.19 0.66 -0.40
CA GLU A 67 -25.13 0.87 0.71
C GLU A 67 -25.01 -0.27 1.74
N ASP A 68 -25.00 -1.52 1.27
CA ASP A 68 -24.86 -2.70 2.13
C ASP A 68 -23.52 -2.70 2.88
N PHE A 69 -22.41 -2.39 2.21
CA PHE A 69 -21.08 -2.27 2.83
C PHE A 69 -21.05 -1.19 3.91
N SER A 70 -21.70 -0.05 3.64
CA SER A 70 -21.80 1.05 4.61
C SER A 70 -22.61 0.65 5.84
N ARG A 71 -23.67 -0.15 5.67
CA ARG A 71 -24.54 -0.62 6.77
C ARG A 71 -23.81 -1.57 7.71
N VAL A 72 -22.96 -2.45 7.18
CA VAL A 72 -22.19 -3.41 8.01
C VAL A 72 -20.93 -2.80 8.64
N GLY A 73 -20.67 -1.51 8.41
CA GLY A 73 -19.56 -0.78 9.04
C GLY A 73 -18.19 -1.12 8.46
N GLY A 74 -18.12 -1.54 7.19
CA GLY A 74 -16.85 -1.90 6.57
C GLY A 74 -15.86 -0.72 6.44
N ASP A 75 -14.57 -1.01 6.53
CA ASP A 75 -13.51 0.00 6.39
C ASP A 75 -13.02 0.11 4.94
N LEU A 76 -13.39 1.21 4.27
CA LEU A 76 -12.97 1.50 2.90
C LEU A 76 -11.45 1.69 2.76
N VAL A 77 -10.74 2.08 3.81
CA VAL A 77 -9.29 2.22 3.76
C VAL A 77 -8.65 0.85 3.54
N VAL A 78 -9.14 -0.18 4.24
CA VAL A 78 -8.66 -1.56 4.08
C VAL A 78 -8.94 -2.08 2.67
N VAL A 79 -10.15 -1.85 2.15
CA VAL A 79 -10.52 -2.24 0.78
C VAL A 79 -9.65 -1.52 -0.26
N ALA A 80 -9.38 -0.24 -0.05
CA ALA A 80 -8.51 0.54 -0.92
C ALA A 80 -7.07 0.03 -0.92
N TYR A 81 -6.54 -0.43 0.21
CA TYR A 81 -5.23 -1.10 0.26
C TYR A 81 -5.19 -2.37 -0.56
N TRP A 82 -6.20 -3.24 -0.44
CA TRP A 82 -6.30 -4.43 -1.27
C TRP A 82 -6.36 -4.08 -2.76
N PHE A 83 -7.20 -3.10 -3.12
CA PHE A 83 -7.25 -2.61 -4.49
C PHE A 83 -5.88 -2.12 -4.98
N LEU A 84 -5.13 -1.35 -4.19
CA LEU A 84 -3.81 -0.84 -4.58
C LEU A 84 -2.81 -1.95 -4.85
N ILE A 85 -2.83 -3.04 -4.07
CA ILE A 85 -1.98 -4.21 -4.31
C ILE A 85 -2.34 -4.86 -5.66
N TYR A 86 -3.64 -5.11 -5.90
CA TYR A 86 -4.10 -5.68 -7.18
C TYR A 86 -3.79 -4.76 -8.37
N TYR A 87 -4.03 -3.46 -8.21
CA TYR A 87 -3.82 -2.44 -9.22
C TYR A 87 -2.33 -2.27 -9.56
N SER A 88 -1.47 -2.25 -8.55
CA SER A 88 -0.01 -2.22 -8.71
C SER A 88 0.47 -3.43 -9.52
N ASN A 89 0.00 -4.64 -9.18
CA ASN A 89 0.33 -5.84 -9.93
C ASN A 89 -0.15 -5.75 -11.38
N TYR A 90 -1.40 -5.32 -11.61
CA TYR A 90 -1.97 -5.13 -12.94
C TYR A 90 -1.15 -4.17 -13.82
N LYS A 91 -0.60 -3.08 -13.25
CA LYS A 91 0.18 -2.09 -14.01
C LYS A 91 1.65 -2.49 -14.21
N THR A 92 2.25 -3.22 -13.28
CA THR A 92 3.70 -3.46 -13.25
C THR A 92 4.07 -4.83 -13.79
N PHE A 93 3.30 -5.85 -13.42
CA PHE A 93 3.52 -7.21 -13.86
C PHE A 93 2.43 -7.52 -14.89
N SER A 94 2.81 -7.66 -16.17
CA SER A 94 1.95 -8.15 -17.26
C SER A 94 1.48 -9.62 -17.04
N ALA A 95 1.44 -10.08 -15.79
CA ALA A 95 0.89 -11.34 -15.38
C ALA A 95 -0.62 -11.34 -15.66
N LYS A 96 -1.18 -12.54 -15.84
CA LYS A 96 -2.60 -12.82 -16.16
C LYS A 96 -3.63 -12.28 -15.15
N LEU A 97 -3.23 -11.46 -14.17
CA LEU A 97 -4.10 -10.70 -13.26
C LEU A 97 -4.65 -9.46 -13.99
N HIS A 98 -5.58 -9.69 -14.90
CA HIS A 98 -6.34 -8.61 -15.50
C HIS A 98 -7.64 -8.42 -14.76
N PHE A 99 -7.99 -7.16 -14.47
CA PHE A 99 -9.35 -6.85 -14.05
C PHE A 99 -10.33 -7.41 -15.09
N PRO A 100 -11.39 -8.11 -14.65
CA PRO A 100 -12.40 -8.65 -15.56
C PRO A 100 -13.05 -7.50 -16.33
N SER A 101 -13.44 -7.77 -17.58
CA SER A 101 -14.29 -6.84 -18.33
C SER A 101 -15.74 -7.14 -17.97
N ILE A 102 -16.58 -6.10 -17.92
CA ILE A 102 -18.04 -6.27 -17.78
C ILE A 102 -18.60 -7.15 -18.92
N ASN A 103 -17.93 -7.15 -20.08
CA ASN A 103 -18.36 -7.88 -21.27
C ASN A 103 -17.84 -9.33 -21.33
N ASP A 104 -17.06 -9.78 -20.34
CA ASP A 104 -16.50 -11.12 -20.31
C ASP A 104 -17.30 -12.02 -19.35
N GLU A 105 -18.28 -12.74 -19.89
CA GLU A 105 -19.18 -13.63 -19.13
C GLU A 105 -18.44 -14.76 -18.40
N LYS A 106 -17.22 -15.10 -18.81
CA LYS A 106 -16.44 -16.20 -18.23
C LYS A 106 -15.58 -15.75 -17.04
N ASN A 107 -15.45 -14.45 -16.81
CA ASN A 107 -14.50 -13.89 -15.86
C ASN A 107 -15.21 -13.39 -14.61
N LYS A 108 -14.95 -14.06 -13.48
CA LYS A 108 -15.64 -13.75 -12.23
C LYS A 108 -15.09 -12.45 -11.62
N PRO A 109 -15.96 -11.60 -11.03
CA PRO A 109 -15.51 -10.41 -10.31
C PRO A 109 -14.62 -10.80 -9.12
N ILE A 110 -13.68 -9.92 -8.78
CA ILE A 110 -12.81 -10.10 -7.60
C ILE A 110 -13.71 -9.99 -6.36
N PRO A 111 -13.82 -11.02 -5.49
CA PRO A 111 -14.82 -11.05 -4.42
C PRO A 111 -14.77 -9.87 -3.44
N ILE A 112 -13.57 -9.34 -3.17
CA ILE A 112 -13.36 -8.23 -2.21
C ILE A 112 -13.77 -6.88 -2.82
N ILE A 113 -13.70 -6.75 -4.15
CA ILE A 113 -14.00 -5.52 -4.90
C ILE A 113 -14.85 -5.86 -6.14
N PRO A 114 -16.08 -6.36 -5.92
CA PRO A 114 -16.86 -7.04 -6.96
C PRO A 114 -17.30 -6.15 -8.13
N ASN A 115 -17.28 -4.83 -7.99
CA ASN A 115 -17.63 -3.89 -9.05
C ASN A 115 -16.40 -3.30 -9.78
N THR A 116 -15.20 -3.71 -9.41
CA THR A 116 -13.95 -3.18 -9.98
C THR A 116 -13.58 -3.88 -11.29
N TYR A 117 -14.39 -3.63 -12.32
CA TYR A 117 -14.12 -4.06 -13.69
C TYR A 117 -13.12 -3.13 -14.39
N ARG A 118 -12.49 -3.61 -15.45
CA ARG A 118 -11.49 -2.85 -16.23
C ARG A 118 -12.02 -1.50 -16.71
N GLU A 119 -13.27 -1.43 -17.13
CA GLU A 119 -13.93 -0.21 -17.58
C GLU A 119 -14.07 0.80 -16.43
N ASN A 120 -14.49 0.32 -15.26
CA ASN A 120 -14.62 1.14 -14.06
C ASN A 120 -13.26 1.60 -13.52
N VAL A 121 -12.23 0.77 -13.65
CA VAL A 121 -10.84 1.12 -13.28
C VAL A 121 -10.36 2.32 -14.09
N LYS A 122 -10.60 2.35 -15.42
CA LYS A 122 -10.22 3.51 -16.24
C LYS A 122 -10.89 4.81 -15.80
N LEU A 123 -12.20 4.77 -15.54
CA LEU A 123 -12.95 5.93 -15.05
C LEU A 123 -12.44 6.39 -13.68
N PHE A 124 -12.14 5.44 -12.79
CA PHE A 124 -11.57 5.72 -11.47
C PHE A 124 -10.16 6.31 -11.57
N GLU A 125 -9.32 5.80 -12.47
CA GLU A 125 -7.98 6.32 -12.76
C GLU A 125 -8.01 7.79 -13.17
N GLU A 126 -8.92 8.17 -14.07
CA GLU A 126 -9.05 9.54 -14.53
C GLU A 126 -9.45 10.49 -13.39
N LYS A 127 -10.40 10.06 -12.55
CA LYS A 127 -10.91 10.88 -11.44
C LYS A 127 -9.96 10.96 -10.24
N HIS A 128 -9.25 9.87 -9.94
CA HIS A 128 -8.43 9.73 -8.72
C HIS A 128 -6.93 9.55 -9.01
N LYS A 129 -6.46 10.04 -10.16
CA LYS A 129 -5.06 9.94 -10.61
C LYS A 129 -4.04 10.33 -9.53
N ASN A 130 -4.26 11.46 -8.86
CA ASN A 130 -3.33 11.94 -7.83
C ASN A 130 -3.28 11.02 -6.60
N TRP A 131 -4.43 10.46 -6.22
CA TRP A 131 -4.51 9.52 -5.12
C TRP A 131 -3.78 8.22 -5.45
N LEU A 132 -3.95 7.71 -6.68
CA LEU A 132 -3.20 6.56 -7.17
C LEU A 132 -1.69 6.82 -7.21
N LEU A 133 -1.28 7.98 -7.73
CA LEU A 133 0.13 8.35 -7.85
C LEU A 133 0.82 8.39 -6.49
N ILE A 134 0.20 9.05 -5.49
CA ILE A 134 0.75 9.15 -4.14
C ILE A 134 0.86 7.76 -3.51
N ASN A 135 -0.21 6.96 -3.58
CA ASN A 135 -0.22 5.63 -2.97
C ASN A 135 0.76 4.66 -3.62
N LEU A 136 0.82 4.63 -4.95
CA LEU A 136 1.78 3.78 -5.65
C LEU A 136 3.21 4.23 -5.39
N SER A 137 3.48 5.54 -5.37
CA SER A 137 4.80 6.06 -5.01
C SER A 137 5.20 5.64 -3.61
N SER A 138 4.31 5.78 -2.62
CA SER A 138 4.56 5.32 -1.25
C SER A 138 4.81 3.81 -1.18
N LEU A 139 4.01 3.00 -1.88
CA LEU A 139 4.14 1.54 -1.88
C LEU A 139 5.47 1.10 -2.50
N TYR A 140 5.86 1.67 -3.65
CA TYR A 140 7.13 1.35 -4.29
C TYR A 140 8.33 1.89 -3.51
N LEU A 141 8.23 3.08 -2.94
CA LEU A 141 9.29 3.64 -2.10
C LEU A 141 9.53 2.74 -0.89
N GLY A 142 8.48 2.36 -0.16
CA GLY A 142 8.62 1.43 0.97
C GLY A 142 9.16 0.06 0.56
N PHE A 143 8.74 -0.47 -0.60
CA PHE A 143 9.29 -1.74 -1.11
C PHE A 143 10.79 -1.65 -1.43
N VAL A 144 11.22 -0.57 -2.09
CA VAL A 144 12.64 -0.34 -2.44
C VAL A 144 13.47 -0.16 -1.18
N LEU A 145 13.02 0.67 -0.24
CA LEU A 145 13.72 0.93 1.02
C LEU A 145 13.82 -0.34 1.88
N GLY A 146 12.72 -1.07 2.02
CA GLY A 146 12.73 -2.38 2.69
C GLY A 146 13.67 -3.38 2.03
N SER A 147 13.75 -3.42 0.70
CA SER A 147 14.69 -4.27 -0.02
C SER A 147 16.14 -3.88 0.23
N ILE A 148 16.45 -2.58 0.25
CA ILE A 148 17.80 -2.06 0.59
C ILE A 148 18.17 -2.47 2.01
N PHE A 149 17.26 -2.30 2.97
CA PHE A 149 17.48 -2.69 4.36
C PHE A 149 17.76 -4.18 4.49
N LEU A 150 16.97 -5.03 3.84
CA LEU A 150 17.13 -6.49 3.89
C LEU A 150 18.44 -6.96 3.23
N VAL A 151 18.77 -6.42 2.05
CA VAL A 151 20.02 -6.73 1.35
C VAL A 151 21.21 -6.32 2.23
N TYR A 152 21.18 -5.11 2.79
CA TYR A 152 22.26 -4.65 3.65
C TYR A 152 22.40 -5.52 4.91
N GLY A 153 21.30 -5.80 5.60
CA GLY A 153 21.30 -6.67 6.77
C GLY A 153 21.83 -8.08 6.47
N PHE A 154 21.50 -8.65 5.31
CA PHE A 154 21.96 -9.97 4.92
C PHE A 154 23.45 -10.05 4.58
N PHE A 155 24.02 -9.00 3.97
CA PHE A 155 25.42 -9.02 3.50
C PHE A 155 26.41 -8.35 4.46
N PHE A 156 25.95 -7.50 5.38
CA PHE A 156 26.84 -6.61 6.15
C PHE A 156 26.54 -6.55 7.65
N MET A 157 25.47 -7.18 8.14
CA MET A 157 25.23 -7.35 9.58
C MET A 157 25.46 -8.82 9.96
N ASP A 158 26.72 -9.17 10.23
CA ASP A 158 27.12 -10.40 10.93
C ASP A 158 27.23 -10.13 12.44
#